data_AF-A0A1S3IUL1-F1
#
_entry.id   AF-A0A1S3IUL1-F1
#
_cell.length_a   1.000
_cell.length_b   1.000
_cell.length_c   1.000
_cell.angle_alpha   90.00
_cell.angle_beta   90.00
_cell.angle_gamma   90.00
#
_symmetry.space_group_name_H-M   'P 1'
#
loop_
_entity.id
_entity.type
_entity.pdbx_description
1 polymer ?
#
loop_
_entity_poly.entity_id
_entity_poly.type
_entity_poly.pdbx_seq_one_letter_code
_entity_poly.pdbx_strand_id
1 'polypeptide(L)'
;MKMKNAPSTILLLIGLFTAKSDASFPSSCTCFAHGYREEIVFESCDGAYITFGGSCSYDLMRTCTPDGLDNKPPFSVVVKAGYTTEFDNKQTFVSRVTINFENENVVMDTRGGFMVNGMIETTDYFGDNFNVTRVDRPEYSLIKFQTHFSLRVLIHIGARSHKIRVRIGRHYQRSLCGLCGNFNDETADDYQTADGENVTDLAYLDRQAASEEIAKSMLVQEHEQELCEPIVNRPSPHQMLEAMIDREKVFDIYGSCAKEEDEIEGNAQCNVTLENHPTKGSFANCSKDLDDDNKLKFVEACSAAYCAGKSHRAKERNVCYFIEALSRVCRENLKPVHNWCMPMKCPAQKGCSKWEQKYD
;
A
#
# COMPACT_ATOMS: atom_id res chain seq x y z
N MET A 1 52.52 -49.95 54.11
CA MET A 1 51.40 -49.57 53.22
C MET A 1 51.68 -48.19 52.65
N LYS A 2 51.79 -48.07 51.33
CA LYS A 2 51.90 -46.81 50.57
C LYS A 2 50.79 -46.81 49.51
N MET A 3 49.87 -45.86 49.56
CA MET A 3 48.90 -45.53 48.49
C MET A 3 48.70 -44.01 48.57
N LYS A 4 49.16 -43.15 47.66
CA LYS A 4 48.89 -42.92 46.22
C LYS A 4 47.44 -42.56 45.85
N ASN A 5 47.28 -41.24 45.66
CA ASN A 5 46.58 -40.49 44.62
C ASN A 5 45.04 -40.38 44.61
N ALA A 6 44.60 -39.12 44.64
CA ALA A 6 43.27 -38.55 44.37
C ALA A 6 43.19 -38.10 42.87
N PRO A 7 42.22 -37.25 42.43
CA PRO A 7 40.74 -37.26 42.47
C PRO A 7 40.13 -36.96 41.06
N SER A 8 38.80 -36.78 40.91
CA SER A 8 38.16 -35.54 40.39
C SER A 8 36.66 -35.78 40.03
N THR A 9 35.70 -35.33 40.86
CA THR A 9 34.92 -34.07 40.82
C THR A 9 33.73 -34.06 39.84
N ILE A 10 32.51 -34.17 40.39
CA ILE A 10 31.23 -33.82 39.75
C ILE A 10 30.78 -32.50 40.39
N LEU A 11 30.68 -31.42 39.61
CA LEU A 11 30.13 -30.14 40.05
C LEU A 11 28.97 -29.74 39.12
N LEU A 12 27.84 -29.35 39.72
CA LEU A 12 26.60 -28.93 39.09
C LEU A 12 26.81 -27.78 38.07
N LEU A 13 26.21 -27.93 36.89
CA LEU A 13 26.03 -26.86 35.90
C LEU A 13 24.79 -26.01 36.25
N ILE A 14 25.01 -24.83 36.82
CA ILE A 14 24.09 -23.70 36.68
C ILE A 14 24.67 -22.84 35.56
N GLY A 15 24.17 -23.06 34.34
CA GLY A 15 24.50 -22.24 33.18
C GLY A 15 23.75 -20.92 33.23
N LEU A 16 24.47 -19.85 33.57
CA LEU A 16 24.08 -18.48 33.27
C LEU A 16 23.80 -18.38 31.76
N PHE A 17 22.56 -18.06 31.38
CA PHE A 17 22.28 -17.56 30.04
C PHE A 17 22.88 -16.15 29.92
N THR A 18 24.16 -16.07 29.54
CA THR A 18 24.66 -14.85 28.92
C THR A 18 24.13 -14.82 27.50
N ALA A 19 23.12 -13.97 27.26
CA ALA A 19 22.62 -13.66 25.93
C ALA A 19 23.81 -13.25 25.05
N LYS A 20 24.05 -14.03 23.99
CA LYS A 20 25.03 -13.69 22.96
C LYS A 20 24.36 -12.71 22.01
N SER A 21 24.36 -11.43 22.36
CA SER A 21 23.85 -10.35 21.51
C SER A 21 24.89 -10.02 20.43
N ASP A 22 24.93 -10.83 19.38
CA ASP A 22 25.49 -10.40 18.09
C ASP A 22 24.33 -10.27 17.09
N ALA A 23 23.38 -9.38 17.42
CA ALA A 23 22.45 -8.86 16.43
C ALA A 23 23.24 -7.86 15.57
N SER A 24 23.63 -8.29 14.37
CA SER A 24 24.25 -7.42 13.37
C SER A 24 23.22 -6.37 12.94
N PHE A 25 23.28 -5.17 13.52
CA PHE A 25 22.43 -4.05 13.11
C PHE A 25 22.61 -3.70 11.62
N PRO A 26 21.54 -3.33 10.91
CA PRO A 26 21.63 -2.98 9.49
C PRO A 26 22.53 -1.75 9.29
N SER A 27 23.46 -1.85 8.35
CA SER A 27 24.41 -0.75 8.02
C SER A 27 23.76 0.40 7.24
N SER A 28 22.50 0.25 6.83
CA SER A 28 21.74 1.19 6.02
C SER A 28 20.26 0.83 6.06
N CYS A 29 19.36 1.81 6.02
CA CYS A 29 17.98 1.55 5.67
C CYS A 29 17.90 1.11 4.19
N THR A 30 17.11 0.09 3.91
CA THR A 30 16.72 -0.28 2.54
C THR A 30 15.21 -0.36 2.47
N CYS A 31 14.61 0.54 1.70
CA CYS A 31 13.17 0.60 1.49
C CYS A 31 12.83 0.28 0.04
N PHE A 32 11.68 -0.36 -0.19
CA PHE A 32 11.21 -0.71 -1.52
C PHE A 32 9.83 -0.14 -1.80
N ALA A 33 9.60 0.23 -3.07
CA ALA A 33 8.29 0.55 -3.59
C ALA A 33 8.10 -0.17 -4.93
N HIS A 34 6.97 -0.84 -5.09
CA HIS A 34 6.64 -1.50 -6.35
C HIS A 34 5.13 -1.69 -6.49
N GLY A 35 4.68 -1.75 -7.73
CA GLY A 35 3.33 -2.16 -8.03
C GLY A 35 3.08 -3.64 -7.76
N TYR A 36 1.89 -3.98 -7.30
CA TYR A 36 1.40 -5.34 -7.32
C TYR A 36 -0.11 -5.36 -7.54
N ARG A 37 -0.53 -5.68 -8.77
CA ARG A 37 -1.94 -5.63 -9.20
C ARG A 37 -2.44 -4.21 -9.00
N GLU A 38 -3.59 -3.99 -8.37
CA GLU A 38 -4.18 -2.66 -8.22
C GLU A 38 -3.65 -1.90 -6.99
N GLU A 39 -2.64 -2.44 -6.31
CA GLU A 39 -2.04 -1.86 -5.11
C GLU A 39 -0.59 -1.48 -5.38
N ILE A 40 -0.12 -0.48 -4.65
CA ILE A 40 1.30 -0.20 -4.48
C ILE A 40 1.74 -0.78 -3.13
N VAL A 41 2.90 -1.42 -3.15
CA VAL A 41 3.47 -2.11 -1.98
C VAL A 41 4.74 -1.37 -1.59
N PHE A 42 4.79 -1.00 -0.31
CA PHE A 42 5.94 -0.43 0.35
C PHE A 42 6.49 -1.41 1.39
N GLU A 43 7.80 -1.55 1.40
CA GLU A 43 8.54 -2.27 2.43
C GLU A 43 9.47 -1.27 3.11
N SER A 44 9.23 -1.04 4.41
CA SER A 44 9.93 -0.03 5.20
C SER A 44 11.39 -0.42 5.50
N CYS A 45 12.12 0.49 6.14
CA CYS A 45 13.49 0.25 6.58
C CYS A 45 13.61 -0.94 7.55
N ASP A 46 12.64 -1.07 8.45
CA ASP A 46 12.67 -2.07 9.53
C ASP A 46 11.72 -3.26 9.24
N GLY A 47 11.14 -3.32 8.04
CA GLY A 47 10.46 -4.51 7.50
C GLY A 47 8.93 -4.50 7.56
N ALA A 48 8.31 -3.35 7.82
CA ALA A 48 6.86 -3.19 7.76
C ALA A 48 6.38 -3.20 6.30
N TYR A 49 5.23 -3.82 6.09
CA TYR A 49 4.58 -3.91 4.78
C TYR A 49 3.33 -3.04 4.78
N ILE A 50 3.34 -1.99 3.95
CA ILE A 50 2.23 -1.05 3.78
C ILE A 50 1.73 -1.20 2.34
N THR A 51 0.44 -1.52 2.18
CA THR A 51 -0.17 -1.77 0.86
C THR A 51 -1.50 -1.06 0.71
N PHE A 52 -1.68 -0.34 -0.39
CA PHE A 52 -2.91 0.39 -0.66
C PHE A 52 -3.13 0.63 -2.14
N GLY A 53 -4.38 0.86 -2.51
CA GLY A 53 -4.75 1.35 -3.85
C GLY A 53 -4.57 2.86 -3.93
N GLY A 54 -4.35 3.39 -5.14
CA GLY A 54 -4.23 4.82 -5.40
C GLY A 54 -3.21 5.12 -6.49
N SER A 55 -3.38 6.25 -7.18
CA SER A 55 -2.49 6.69 -8.28
C SER A 55 -1.93 8.08 -8.05
N CYS A 56 -1.67 8.42 -6.79
CA CYS A 56 -1.23 9.75 -6.36
C CYS A 56 0.27 9.76 -6.03
N SER A 57 0.77 10.92 -5.61
CA SER A 57 2.11 11.10 -5.10
C SER A 57 2.14 10.91 -3.60
N TYR A 58 3.10 10.12 -3.12
CA TYR A 58 3.25 9.78 -1.71
C TYR A 58 4.66 10.06 -1.22
N ASP A 59 4.76 10.61 -0.01
CA ASP A 59 6.01 10.78 0.73
C ASP A 59 6.59 9.40 1.08
N LEU A 60 7.60 8.99 0.32
CA LEU A 60 8.23 7.68 0.52
C LEU A 60 9.22 7.75 1.69
N MET A 61 10.14 8.71 1.65
CA MET A 61 11.19 8.86 2.66
C MET A 61 11.66 10.31 2.69
N ARG A 62 11.66 10.95 3.86
CA ARG A 62 12.24 12.28 4.05
C ARG A 62 12.89 12.39 5.43
N THR A 63 13.71 13.42 5.59
CA THR A 63 14.26 13.79 6.90
C THR A 63 13.23 14.55 7.73
N CYS A 64 13.06 14.17 9.01
CA CYS A 64 11.94 14.68 9.83
C CYS A 64 12.34 15.21 11.21
N THR A 65 13.46 14.77 11.79
CA THR A 65 13.90 15.25 13.11
C THR A 65 15.07 16.24 12.98
N PRO A 66 14.86 17.55 13.27
CA PRO A 66 15.94 18.54 13.24
C PRO A 66 17.06 18.19 14.22
N ASP A 67 16.70 17.66 15.39
CA ASP A 67 17.60 17.34 16.51
C ASP A 67 18.56 16.17 16.23
N GLY A 68 18.49 15.59 15.03
CA GLY A 68 19.40 14.56 14.54
C GLY A 68 20.01 14.86 13.18
N LEU A 69 19.84 16.07 12.63
CA LEU A 69 20.37 16.44 11.31
C LEU A 69 21.74 17.11 11.35
N ASP A 70 22.38 17.21 12.52
CA ASP A 70 23.74 17.73 12.63
C ASP A 70 24.68 17.02 11.66
N ASN A 71 25.21 17.78 10.69
CA ASN A 71 26.09 17.31 9.59
C ASN A 71 25.44 16.32 8.59
N LYS A 72 24.11 16.35 8.42
CA LYS A 72 23.39 15.50 7.46
C LYS A 72 22.55 16.36 6.50
N PRO A 73 22.77 16.28 5.18
CA PRO A 73 21.92 16.97 4.22
C PRO A 73 20.45 16.52 4.34
N PRO A 74 19.48 17.45 4.48
CA PRO A 74 18.06 17.10 4.44
C PRO A 74 17.67 16.68 3.02
N PHE A 75 16.73 15.73 2.92
CA PHE A 75 16.24 15.24 1.63
C PHE A 75 14.78 14.80 1.71
N SER A 76 14.14 14.70 0.55
CA SER A 76 12.86 14.03 0.35
C SER A 76 12.87 13.17 -0.90
N VAL A 77 12.21 12.01 -0.81
CA VAL A 77 11.94 11.10 -1.92
C VAL A 77 10.43 10.92 -1.96
N VAL A 78 9.83 11.31 -3.08
CA VAL A 78 8.40 11.18 -3.37
C VAL A 78 8.23 10.19 -4.50
N VAL A 79 7.24 9.31 -4.39
CA VAL A 79 6.87 8.40 -5.48
C VAL A 79 5.50 8.74 -6.02
N LYS A 80 5.37 8.80 -7.34
CA LYS A 80 4.08 8.83 -8.02
C LYS A 80 3.67 7.40 -8.34
N ALA A 81 2.54 6.97 -7.79
CA ALA A 81 1.87 5.77 -8.26
C ALA A 81 1.15 6.08 -9.59
N GLY A 82 1.34 5.23 -10.58
CA GLY A 82 0.58 5.21 -11.82
C GLY A 82 -0.26 3.94 -11.90
N TYR A 83 -1.23 3.92 -12.81
CA TYR A 83 -2.10 2.78 -13.05
C TYR A 83 -2.25 2.56 -14.55
N THR A 84 -2.05 1.32 -15.01
CA THR A 84 -2.30 0.93 -16.40
C THR A 84 -3.48 -0.03 -16.50
N THR A 85 -4.21 0.12 -17.60
CA THR A 85 -5.39 -0.67 -17.95
C THR A 85 -5.19 -1.43 -19.26
N GLU A 86 -4.03 -1.30 -19.88
CA GLU A 86 -3.74 -1.88 -21.19
C GLU A 86 -3.65 -3.41 -21.12
N PHE A 87 -4.15 -4.09 -22.17
CA PHE A 87 -4.06 -5.55 -22.37
C PHE A 87 -4.63 -6.42 -21.24
N ASP A 88 -5.70 -5.99 -20.57
CA ASP A 88 -6.30 -6.66 -19.39
C ASP A 88 -5.37 -6.80 -18.16
N ASN A 89 -4.17 -6.21 -18.20
CA ASN A 89 -3.23 -6.17 -17.08
C ASN A 89 -3.50 -4.92 -16.23
N LYS A 90 -4.49 -5.03 -15.34
CA LYS A 90 -4.80 -4.01 -14.33
C LYS A 90 -3.65 -3.93 -13.32
N GLN A 91 -2.75 -2.97 -13.50
CA GLN A 91 -1.55 -2.89 -12.70
C GLN A 91 -1.21 -1.45 -12.31
N THR A 92 -1.17 -1.21 -11.00
CA THR A 92 -0.47 -0.11 -10.35
C THR A 92 1.01 -0.34 -10.50
N PHE A 93 1.75 0.72 -10.73
CA PHE A 93 3.20 0.74 -10.83
C PHE A 93 3.72 2.08 -10.32
N VAL A 94 5.00 2.18 -10.02
CA VAL A 94 5.60 3.49 -9.74
C VAL A 94 5.89 4.14 -11.09
N SER A 95 5.30 5.30 -11.38
CA SER A 95 5.51 5.99 -12.66
C SER A 95 6.68 6.97 -12.62
N ARG A 96 6.91 7.59 -11.45
CA ARG A 96 7.91 8.64 -11.25
C ARG A 96 8.45 8.59 -9.82
N VAL A 97 9.73 8.90 -9.67
CA VAL A 97 10.38 9.17 -8.39
C VAL A 97 10.95 10.58 -8.45
N THR A 98 10.56 11.43 -7.51
CA THR A 98 11.09 12.79 -7.35
C THR A 98 11.97 12.83 -6.11
N ILE A 99 13.18 13.36 -6.25
CA ILE A 99 14.16 13.48 -5.19
C ILE A 99 14.52 14.95 -5.04
N ASN A 100 14.41 15.48 -3.83
CA ASN A 100 14.86 16.82 -3.49
C ASN A 100 15.90 16.73 -2.37
N PHE A 101 16.98 17.48 -2.50
CA PHE A 101 17.97 17.65 -1.44
C PHE A 101 18.71 18.97 -1.67
N GLU A 102 18.99 19.72 -0.62
CA GLU A 102 19.60 21.05 -0.73
C GLU A 102 18.87 21.94 -1.77
N ASN A 103 19.53 22.30 -2.88
CA ASN A 103 18.97 23.08 -3.98
C ASN A 103 18.79 22.24 -5.27
N GLU A 104 18.90 20.92 -5.16
CA GLU A 104 18.85 19.99 -6.29
C GLU A 104 17.49 19.29 -6.36
N ASN A 105 16.96 19.17 -7.57
CA ASN A 105 15.76 18.43 -7.90
C ASN A 105 16.07 17.40 -8.99
N VAL A 106 15.79 16.13 -8.70
CA VAL A 106 15.97 15.03 -9.66
C VAL A 106 14.67 14.27 -9.81
N VAL A 107 14.20 14.12 -11.05
CA VAL A 107 12.99 13.37 -11.36
C VAL A 107 13.36 12.21 -12.27
N MET A 108 13.09 10.99 -11.86
CA MET A 108 13.32 9.79 -12.67
C MET A 108 11.99 9.12 -12.97
N ASP A 109 11.74 8.72 -14.22
CA ASP A 109 10.52 8.02 -14.61
C ASP A 109 10.77 6.57 -15.02
N THR A 110 9.72 5.75 -14.97
CA THR A 110 9.81 4.34 -15.35
C THR A 110 9.72 4.09 -16.86
N ARG A 111 9.66 5.15 -17.68
CA ARG A 111 9.84 5.09 -19.14
C ARG A 111 11.32 5.18 -19.54
N GLY A 112 12.22 5.35 -18.56
CA GLY A 112 13.66 5.38 -18.79
C GLY A 112 14.25 6.79 -18.79
N GLY A 113 13.44 7.83 -18.62
CA GLY A 113 13.90 9.21 -18.62
C GLY A 113 14.28 9.71 -17.23
N PHE A 114 15.12 10.74 -17.18
CA PHE A 114 15.31 11.52 -15.98
C PHE A 114 15.55 13.01 -16.29
N MET A 115 15.26 13.84 -15.31
CA MET A 115 15.46 15.29 -15.34
C MET A 115 16.29 15.71 -14.13
N VAL A 116 17.14 16.71 -14.34
CA VAL A 116 17.91 17.38 -13.30
C VAL A 116 17.56 18.87 -13.35
N ASN A 117 17.06 19.42 -12.25
CA ASN A 117 16.68 20.83 -12.10
C ASN A 117 15.77 21.33 -13.23
N GLY A 118 14.80 20.50 -13.63
CA GLY A 118 13.84 20.80 -14.70
C GLY A 118 14.36 20.60 -16.13
N MET A 119 15.64 20.25 -16.30
CA MET A 119 16.23 19.96 -17.62
C MET A 119 16.20 18.45 -17.89
N ILE A 120 15.74 18.05 -19.07
CA ILE A 120 15.76 16.65 -19.51
C ILE A 120 17.17 16.25 -19.87
N GLU A 121 17.66 15.19 -19.23
CA GLU A 121 18.96 14.61 -19.52
C GLU A 121 18.82 13.38 -20.42
N THR A 122 19.67 13.28 -21.43
CA THR A 122 19.64 12.17 -22.42
C THR A 122 20.78 11.17 -22.23
N THR A 123 21.77 11.53 -21.42
CA THR A 123 22.94 10.71 -21.07
C THR A 123 23.15 10.74 -19.56
N ASP A 124 24.06 9.90 -19.06
CA ASP A 124 24.48 9.93 -17.66
C ASP A 124 24.86 11.36 -17.21
N TYR A 125 24.43 11.71 -15.99
CA TYR A 125 24.73 12.98 -15.34
C TYR A 125 25.77 12.76 -14.24
N PHE A 126 26.87 13.51 -14.29
CA PHE A 126 27.92 13.50 -13.28
C PHE A 126 28.10 14.91 -12.71
N GLY A 127 27.45 15.18 -11.59
CA GLY A 127 27.62 16.42 -10.84
C GLY A 127 28.58 16.23 -9.67
N ASP A 128 28.92 17.34 -9.01
CA ASP A 128 29.84 17.35 -7.87
C ASP A 128 29.26 16.61 -6.65
N ASN A 129 27.96 16.78 -6.40
CA ASN A 129 27.30 16.25 -5.20
C ASN A 129 26.53 14.95 -5.42
N PHE A 130 26.22 14.63 -6.67
CA PHE A 130 25.42 13.47 -7.06
C PHE A 130 25.66 13.07 -8.51
N ASN A 131 25.29 11.84 -8.85
CA ASN A 131 25.24 11.40 -10.23
C ASN A 131 23.96 10.58 -10.50
N VAL A 132 23.57 10.57 -11.78
CA VAL A 132 22.49 9.75 -12.31
C VAL A 132 23.04 8.96 -13.48
N THR A 133 22.93 7.64 -13.42
CA THR A 133 23.42 6.75 -14.49
C THR A 133 22.33 5.83 -14.99
N ARG A 134 22.32 5.55 -16.29
CA ARG A 134 21.38 4.65 -16.95
C ARG A 134 22.11 3.46 -17.56
N VAL A 135 21.58 2.27 -17.30
CA VAL A 135 22.06 1.02 -17.91
C VAL A 135 20.89 0.31 -18.56
N ASP A 136 20.88 0.28 -19.89
CA ASP A 136 19.91 -0.47 -20.66
C ASP A 136 20.42 -1.88 -20.97
N ARG A 137 19.60 -2.89 -20.71
CA ARG A 137 19.78 -4.29 -21.09
C ARG A 137 18.58 -4.73 -21.95
N PRO A 138 18.71 -5.81 -22.73
CA PRO A 138 17.61 -6.27 -23.58
C PRO A 138 16.31 -6.55 -22.81
N GLU A 139 16.40 -7.06 -21.58
CA GLU A 139 15.25 -7.47 -20.76
C GLU A 139 14.84 -6.44 -19.70
N TYR A 140 15.71 -5.49 -19.37
CA TYR A 140 15.47 -4.51 -18.30
C TYR A 140 16.37 -3.28 -18.43
N SER A 141 15.96 -2.17 -17.83
CA SER A 141 16.79 -0.96 -17.70
C SER A 141 16.92 -0.57 -16.23
N LEU A 142 18.06 0.00 -15.87
CA LEU A 142 18.33 0.52 -14.53
C LEU A 142 18.61 2.01 -14.61
N ILE A 143 17.92 2.81 -13.79
CA ILE A 143 18.31 4.20 -13.50
C ILE A 143 18.81 4.24 -12.06
N LYS A 144 20.01 4.76 -11.84
CA LYS A 144 20.67 4.86 -10.53
C LYS A 144 20.97 6.31 -10.21
N PHE A 145 20.41 6.80 -9.12
CA PHE A 145 20.79 8.04 -8.48
C PHE A 145 21.62 7.74 -7.24
N GLN A 146 22.70 8.49 -7.00
CA GLN A 146 23.48 8.41 -5.78
C GLN A 146 24.11 9.75 -5.40
N THR A 147 24.14 10.04 -4.10
CA THR A 147 24.75 11.25 -3.54
C THR A 147 26.00 10.93 -2.71
N HIS A 148 26.79 11.96 -2.43
CA HIS A 148 27.93 11.88 -1.52
C HIS A 148 27.52 11.52 -0.07
N PHE A 149 26.32 11.92 0.37
CA PHE A 149 25.79 11.65 1.71
C PHE A 149 25.08 10.29 1.84
N SER A 150 25.31 9.37 0.90
CA SER A 150 24.85 7.97 0.87
C SER A 150 23.40 7.71 0.47
N LEU A 151 22.62 8.73 0.08
CA LEU A 151 21.30 8.49 -0.49
C LEU A 151 21.47 7.81 -1.86
N ARG A 152 20.82 6.68 -2.07
CA ARG A 152 20.83 5.95 -3.33
C ARG A 152 19.42 5.54 -3.70
N VAL A 153 19.02 5.82 -4.92
CA VAL A 153 17.74 5.39 -5.48
C VAL A 153 18.01 4.60 -6.75
N LEU A 154 17.44 3.40 -6.83
CA LEU A 154 17.50 2.55 -8.00
C LEU A 154 16.08 2.30 -8.52
N ILE A 155 15.85 2.59 -9.79
CA ILE A 155 14.66 2.14 -10.52
C ILE A 155 15.06 0.96 -11.40
N HIS A 156 14.43 -0.19 -11.16
CA HIS A 156 14.54 -1.38 -12.01
C HIS A 156 13.33 -1.46 -12.95
N ILE A 157 13.54 -1.11 -14.21
CA ILE A 157 12.54 -1.05 -15.29
C ILE A 157 12.56 -2.38 -16.06
N GLY A 158 11.41 -2.97 -16.39
CA GLY A 158 11.33 -4.25 -17.13
C GLY A 158 10.89 -5.46 -16.29
N ALA A 159 10.81 -5.31 -14.96
CA ALA A 159 9.95 -6.16 -14.15
C ALA A 159 8.48 -5.74 -14.37
N ARG A 160 7.51 -6.66 -14.32
CA ARG A 160 6.07 -6.38 -14.57
C ARG A 160 5.53 -5.12 -13.84
N SER A 161 6.08 -4.76 -12.69
CA SER A 161 5.63 -3.62 -11.86
C SER A 161 6.59 -2.44 -11.73
N HIS A 162 7.81 -2.53 -12.28
CA HIS A 162 8.96 -1.71 -11.91
C HIS A 162 9.28 -1.78 -10.39
N LYS A 163 10.56 -2.00 -10.03
CA LYS A 163 10.96 -2.08 -8.61
C LYS A 163 11.85 -0.92 -8.23
N ILE A 164 11.43 -0.13 -7.24
CA ILE A 164 12.21 0.98 -6.70
C ILE A 164 12.87 0.49 -5.42
N ARG A 165 14.15 0.83 -5.26
CA ARG A 165 14.90 0.60 -4.03
C ARG A 165 15.56 1.90 -3.60
N VAL A 166 15.18 2.39 -2.43
CA VAL A 166 15.81 3.54 -1.76
C VAL A 166 16.72 3.01 -0.67
N ARG A 167 17.94 3.55 -0.58
CA ARG A 167 18.89 3.24 0.49
C ARG A 167 19.50 4.51 1.04
N ILE A 168 19.69 4.54 2.36
CA ILE A 168 20.36 5.63 3.06
C ILE A 168 21.22 5.06 4.20
N GLY A 169 22.39 5.64 4.44
CA GLY A 169 23.34 5.15 5.43
C GLY A 169 22.80 5.23 6.87
N ARG A 170 23.35 4.37 7.75
CA ARG A 170 22.96 4.30 9.17
C ARG A 170 23.10 5.63 9.92
N HIS A 171 23.91 6.57 9.46
CA HIS A 171 23.95 7.89 10.09
C HIS A 171 22.60 8.62 10.03
N TYR A 172 21.62 8.23 9.21
CA TYR A 172 20.26 8.77 9.25
C TYR A 172 19.29 8.01 10.18
N GLN A 173 19.78 7.05 10.98
CA GLN A 173 18.95 6.29 11.93
C GLN A 173 18.15 7.22 12.84
N ARG A 174 16.84 6.96 13.02
CA ARG A 174 15.88 7.77 13.80
C ARG A 174 15.70 9.21 13.30
N SER A 175 16.12 9.52 12.08
CA SER A 175 15.95 10.84 11.47
C SER A 175 15.02 10.84 10.25
N LEU A 176 14.40 9.71 9.96
CA LEU A 176 13.54 9.52 8.80
C LEU A 176 12.07 9.48 9.21
N CYS A 177 11.20 9.79 8.25
CA CYS A 177 9.78 9.44 8.28
C CYS A 177 9.25 9.36 6.85
N GLY A 178 7.98 8.95 6.70
CA GLY A 178 7.35 8.62 5.43
C GLY A 178 6.98 7.14 5.38
N LEU A 179 6.54 6.64 4.22
CA LEU A 179 6.16 5.23 4.03
C LEU A 179 7.30 4.23 4.27
N CYS A 180 8.56 4.68 4.26
CA CYS A 180 9.70 3.86 4.62
C CYS A 180 9.94 3.74 6.13
N GLY A 181 9.10 4.35 6.97
CA GLY A 181 9.24 4.28 8.41
C GLY A 181 10.29 5.23 8.99
N ASN A 182 10.65 5.01 10.24
CA ASN A 182 11.52 5.93 11.00
C ASN A 182 12.99 5.45 11.13
N PHE A 183 13.25 4.21 10.71
CA PHE A 183 14.57 3.55 10.73
C PHE A 183 15.18 3.55 12.13
N ASN A 184 14.54 2.87 13.09
CA ASN A 184 14.98 2.77 14.48
C ASN A 184 15.23 1.33 14.94
N ASP A 185 15.17 0.36 14.03
CA ASP A 185 15.26 -1.08 14.24
C ASP A 185 14.01 -1.72 14.89
N GLU A 186 12.84 -1.05 14.87
CA GLU A 186 11.56 -1.53 15.39
C GLU A 186 10.49 -1.57 14.29
N THR A 187 10.17 -2.77 13.80
CA THR A 187 9.19 -2.95 12.72
C THR A 187 7.78 -2.48 13.11
N ALA A 188 7.40 -2.60 14.39
CA ALA A 188 6.04 -2.31 14.81
C ALA A 188 5.70 -0.83 14.61
N ASP A 189 6.62 0.07 14.93
CA ASP A 189 6.35 1.51 14.90
C ASP A 189 6.56 2.18 13.54
N ASP A 190 6.88 1.40 12.50
CA ASP A 190 6.87 1.86 11.12
C ASP A 190 5.43 2.03 10.57
N TYR A 191 4.41 1.51 11.27
CA TYR A 191 3.01 1.81 11.00
C TYR A 191 2.59 3.15 11.62
N GLN A 192 3.08 4.25 11.05
CA GLN A 192 2.81 5.61 11.51
C GLN A 192 2.24 6.51 10.41
N THR A 193 1.30 7.36 10.78
CA THR A 193 0.78 8.45 9.94
C THR A 193 1.80 9.59 9.82
N ALA A 194 1.55 10.53 8.91
CA ALA A 194 2.46 11.66 8.66
C ALA A 194 2.64 12.61 9.86
N ASP A 195 1.66 12.67 10.77
CA ASP A 195 1.70 13.39 12.04
C ASP A 195 2.31 12.58 13.20
N GLY A 196 2.72 11.33 12.93
CA GLY A 196 3.42 10.47 13.88
C GLY A 196 2.49 9.65 14.79
N GLU A 197 1.19 9.59 14.49
CA GLU A 197 0.28 8.69 15.18
C GLU A 197 0.62 7.23 14.83
N ASN A 198 0.77 6.41 15.87
CA ASN A 198 1.09 5.00 15.69
C ASN A 198 -0.20 4.18 15.54
N VAL A 199 -0.39 3.58 14.36
CA VAL A 199 -1.55 2.75 14.02
C VAL A 199 -1.24 1.25 14.08
N THR A 200 -0.26 0.83 14.91
CA THR A 200 0.12 -0.59 15.09
C THR A 200 -1.04 -1.46 15.53
N ASP A 201 -1.83 -1.00 16.51
CA ASP A 201 -2.97 -1.75 17.02
C ASP A 201 -4.01 -1.97 15.91
N LEU A 202 -4.27 -0.94 15.10
CA LEU A 202 -5.10 -1.06 13.91
C LEU A 202 -4.46 -2.00 12.89
N ALA A 203 -3.14 -1.96 12.67
CA ALA A 203 -2.46 -2.84 11.73
C ALA A 203 -2.50 -4.32 12.16
N TYR A 204 -2.58 -4.59 13.46
CA TYR A 204 -2.76 -5.94 14.02
C TYR A 204 -4.18 -6.47 13.78
N LEU A 205 -5.19 -5.60 13.93
CA LEU A 205 -6.60 -5.95 13.72
C LEU A 205 -6.98 -5.99 12.23
N ASP A 206 -6.49 -5.01 11.48
CA ASP A 206 -6.83 -4.70 10.10
C ASP A 206 -5.68 -3.96 9.39
N ARG A 207 -4.76 -4.75 8.83
CA ARG A 207 -3.61 -4.23 8.09
C ARG A 207 -3.99 -3.35 6.89
N GLN A 208 -5.14 -3.62 6.26
CA GLN A 208 -5.57 -2.86 5.09
C GLN A 208 -6.02 -1.47 5.54
N ALA A 209 -6.86 -1.38 6.57
CA ALA A 209 -7.29 -0.10 7.13
C ALA A 209 -6.11 0.77 7.58
N ALA A 210 -5.17 0.19 8.34
CA ALA A 210 -3.97 0.91 8.78
C ALA A 210 -3.15 1.42 7.59
N SER A 211 -2.97 0.59 6.55
CA SER A 211 -2.24 1.01 5.35
C SER A 211 -2.92 2.16 4.61
N GLU A 212 -4.25 2.17 4.56
CA GLU A 212 -5.02 3.24 3.92
C GLU A 212 -4.97 4.55 4.72
N GLU A 213 -5.01 4.46 6.04
CA GLU A 213 -4.88 5.61 6.94
C GLU A 213 -3.50 6.27 6.81
N ILE A 214 -2.44 5.45 6.86
CA ILE A 214 -1.07 5.93 6.61
C ILE A 214 -1.01 6.58 5.23
N ALA A 215 -1.51 5.91 4.19
CA ALA A 215 -1.44 6.40 2.82
C ALA A 215 -2.15 7.75 2.62
N LYS A 216 -3.30 7.96 3.25
CA LYS A 216 -4.03 9.26 3.20
C LYS A 216 -3.19 10.38 3.81
N SER A 217 -2.53 10.11 4.94
CA SER A 217 -1.68 11.09 5.61
C SER A 217 -0.41 11.42 4.81
N MET A 218 0.09 10.49 3.98
CA MET A 218 1.33 10.62 3.21
C MET A 218 1.13 11.24 1.81
N LEU A 219 -0.06 11.74 1.48
CA LEU A 219 -0.33 12.36 0.19
C LEU A 219 0.46 13.67 0.02
N VAL A 220 1.17 13.80 -1.09
CA VAL A 220 1.82 15.05 -1.49
C VAL A 220 0.87 15.80 -2.42
N GLN A 221 0.64 17.10 -2.15
CA GLN A 221 -0.21 17.93 -3.00
C GLN A 221 0.32 17.94 -4.44
N GLU A 222 -0.50 17.47 -5.38
CA GLU A 222 -0.21 17.54 -6.81
C GLU A 222 -0.72 18.87 -7.39
N HIS A 223 -0.08 19.34 -8.45
CA HIS A 223 -0.58 20.48 -9.24
C HIS A 223 -2.03 20.20 -9.69
N GLU A 224 -2.90 21.22 -9.65
CA GLU A 224 -4.36 21.16 -9.92
C GLU A 224 -4.80 20.44 -11.22
N GLN A 225 -3.87 20.13 -12.13
CA GLN A 225 -4.13 19.51 -13.43
C GLN A 225 -3.93 17.99 -13.47
N GLU A 226 -3.31 17.37 -12.46
CA GLU A 226 -3.15 15.91 -12.40
C GLU A 226 -4.26 15.30 -11.53
N LEU A 227 -5.18 14.56 -12.15
CA LEU A 227 -6.30 13.94 -11.43
C LEU A 227 -5.76 12.78 -10.57
N CYS A 228 -5.51 13.04 -9.30
CA CYS A 228 -5.25 11.99 -8.31
C CYS A 228 -6.54 11.16 -8.13
N GLU A 229 -6.48 9.87 -8.47
CA GLU A 229 -7.46 8.88 -8.03
C GLU A 229 -7.07 8.48 -6.59
N PRO A 230 -7.79 9.00 -5.57
CA PRO A 230 -7.43 8.75 -4.19
C PRO A 230 -7.53 7.27 -3.87
N ILE A 231 -6.95 6.89 -2.73
CA ILE A 231 -7.08 5.57 -2.15
C ILE A 231 -8.56 5.20 -2.19
N VAL A 232 -8.86 4.14 -2.92
CA VAL A 232 -10.17 3.52 -2.78
C VAL A 232 -10.14 2.97 -1.38
N ASN A 233 -10.82 3.64 -0.45
CA ASN A 233 -11.10 3.08 0.85
C ASN A 233 -11.65 1.70 0.57
N ARG A 234 -10.86 0.64 0.79
CA ARG A 234 -11.30 -0.73 0.62
C ARG A 234 -11.53 -1.21 2.04
N PRO A 235 -12.64 -0.79 2.68
CA PRO A 235 -12.92 -1.17 4.05
C PRO A 235 -12.78 -2.69 4.17
N SER A 236 -12.15 -3.17 5.23
CA SER A 236 -12.07 -4.61 5.44
C SER A 236 -13.46 -5.20 5.59
N PRO A 237 -13.65 -6.51 5.38
CA PRO A 237 -14.95 -7.15 5.58
C PRO A 237 -15.60 -6.84 6.95
N HIS A 238 -14.81 -6.62 8.00
CA HIS A 238 -15.29 -6.20 9.33
C HIS A 238 -15.71 -4.72 9.36
N GLN A 239 -14.90 -3.82 8.80
CA GLN A 239 -15.27 -2.41 8.66
C GLN A 239 -16.49 -2.24 7.76
N MET A 240 -16.66 -3.11 6.77
CA MET A 240 -17.84 -3.14 5.92
C MET A 240 -19.05 -3.62 6.69
N LEU A 241 -18.91 -4.61 7.59
CA LEU A 241 -19.98 -5.03 8.48
C LEU A 241 -20.41 -3.89 9.43
N GLU A 242 -19.46 -3.11 9.96
CA GLU A 242 -19.76 -1.94 10.80
C GLU A 242 -20.33 -0.75 10.00
N ALA A 243 -19.80 -0.46 8.81
CA ALA A 243 -20.26 0.63 7.95
C ALA A 243 -21.60 0.30 7.25
N MET A 244 -21.91 -0.98 7.01
CA MET A 244 -23.25 -1.43 6.62
C MET A 244 -24.30 -1.16 7.70
N ILE A 245 -23.90 -0.81 8.93
CA ILE A 245 -24.82 -0.55 10.05
C ILE A 245 -24.87 0.96 10.40
N ASP A 246 -23.78 1.69 10.14
CA ASP A 246 -23.60 3.09 10.55
C ASP A 246 -23.52 4.06 9.36
N ARG A 247 -24.62 4.79 9.14
CA ARG A 247 -24.80 5.76 8.06
C ARG A 247 -23.86 6.96 8.15
N GLU A 248 -23.45 7.36 9.36
CA GLU A 248 -22.58 8.53 9.57
C GLU A 248 -21.16 8.23 9.09
N LYS A 249 -20.64 7.05 9.46
CA LYS A 249 -19.31 6.59 9.00
C LYS A 249 -19.21 6.45 7.48
N VAL A 250 -20.26 5.95 6.83
CA VAL A 250 -20.30 5.85 5.36
C VAL A 250 -20.16 7.23 4.71
N PHE A 251 -20.86 8.21 5.26
CA PHE A 251 -20.84 9.57 4.77
C PHE A 251 -19.47 10.22 4.94
N ASP A 252 -18.79 10.00 6.06
CA ASP A 252 -17.42 10.49 6.29
C ASP A 252 -16.41 9.89 5.29
N ILE A 253 -16.63 8.65 4.84
CA ILE A 253 -15.73 7.93 3.94
C ILE A 253 -15.94 8.31 2.47
N TYR A 254 -17.20 8.42 2.03
CA TYR A 254 -17.55 8.58 0.59
C TYR A 254 -18.22 9.91 0.24
N GLY A 255 -18.76 10.63 1.23
CA GLY A 255 -19.54 11.85 1.03
C GLY A 255 -20.92 11.61 0.42
N SER A 256 -21.61 12.71 0.08
CA SER A 256 -22.90 12.68 -0.64
C SER A 256 -22.72 12.38 -2.13
N CYS A 257 -23.69 11.69 -2.72
CA CYS A 257 -23.82 11.63 -4.17
C CYS A 257 -24.17 13.03 -4.73
N ALA A 258 -23.35 13.53 -5.65
CA ALA A 258 -23.57 14.86 -6.24
C ALA A 258 -24.49 14.84 -7.48
N LYS A 259 -24.66 13.67 -8.11
CA LYS A 259 -25.42 13.51 -9.35
C LYS A 259 -26.51 12.45 -9.17
N GLU A 260 -27.74 12.84 -9.46
CA GLU A 260 -28.91 11.95 -9.36
C GLU A 260 -28.78 10.72 -10.28
N GLU A 261 -28.21 10.88 -11.48
CA GLU A 261 -27.95 9.75 -12.40
C GLU A 261 -27.01 8.70 -11.79
N ASP A 262 -25.96 9.16 -11.10
CA ASP A 262 -24.98 8.27 -10.45
C ASP A 262 -25.60 7.57 -9.24
N GLU A 263 -26.51 8.24 -8.53
CA GLU A 263 -27.26 7.66 -7.41
C GLU A 263 -28.21 6.56 -7.88
N ILE A 264 -28.94 6.80 -8.98
CA ILE A 264 -29.84 5.81 -9.59
C ILE A 264 -29.05 4.59 -10.06
N GLU A 265 -27.93 4.80 -10.77
CA GLU A 265 -27.10 3.71 -11.27
C GLU A 265 -26.39 2.96 -10.14
N GLY A 266 -25.88 3.67 -9.14
CA GLY A 266 -25.29 3.10 -7.93
C GLY A 266 -26.29 2.20 -7.19
N ASN A 267 -27.52 2.69 -6.97
CA ASN A 267 -28.58 1.90 -6.35
C ASN A 267 -28.91 0.64 -7.16
N ALA A 268 -28.96 0.75 -8.49
CA ALA A 268 -29.22 -0.39 -9.37
C ALA A 268 -28.10 -1.43 -9.37
N GLN A 269 -26.85 -1.01 -9.24
CA GLN A 269 -25.67 -1.88 -9.19
C GLN A 269 -25.39 -2.47 -7.80
N CYS A 270 -25.96 -1.89 -6.76
CA CYS A 270 -25.76 -2.30 -5.37
C CYS A 270 -26.91 -3.15 -4.82
N ASN A 271 -28.13 -2.95 -5.31
CA ASN A 271 -29.29 -3.67 -4.80
C ASN A 271 -29.42 -5.07 -5.41
N VAL A 272 -28.74 -6.05 -4.80
CA VAL A 272 -28.74 -7.47 -5.22
C VAL A 272 -30.10 -8.16 -5.18
N THR A 273 -31.13 -7.52 -4.61
CA THR A 273 -32.50 -8.05 -4.57
C THR A 273 -33.32 -7.68 -5.80
N LEU A 274 -32.85 -6.71 -6.60
CA LEU A 274 -33.53 -6.30 -7.82
C LEU A 274 -33.58 -7.43 -8.83
N GLU A 275 -34.72 -7.52 -9.52
CA GLU A 275 -34.98 -8.60 -10.46
C GLU A 275 -34.03 -8.57 -11.68
N ASN A 276 -33.62 -7.39 -12.09
CA ASN A 276 -32.72 -7.13 -13.20
C ASN A 276 -31.24 -7.00 -12.78
N HIS A 277 -30.91 -7.24 -11.50
CA HIS A 277 -29.53 -7.17 -11.02
C HIS A 277 -28.65 -8.23 -11.71
N PRO A 278 -27.40 -7.92 -12.12
CA PRO A 278 -26.53 -8.90 -12.79
C PRO A 278 -26.29 -10.19 -11.98
N THR A 279 -26.34 -10.10 -10.66
CA THR A 279 -26.14 -11.24 -9.73
C THR A 279 -27.44 -11.89 -9.26
N LYS A 280 -28.57 -11.70 -9.96
CA LYS A 280 -29.88 -12.23 -9.56
C LYS A 280 -29.77 -13.69 -9.10
N GLY A 281 -30.32 -13.97 -7.92
CA GLY A 281 -30.32 -15.32 -7.34
C GLY A 281 -29.05 -15.72 -6.59
N SER A 282 -27.89 -15.11 -6.90
CA SER A 282 -26.60 -15.44 -6.27
C SER A 282 -26.60 -15.22 -4.76
N PHE A 283 -27.34 -14.21 -4.30
CA PHE A 283 -27.47 -13.82 -2.90
C PHE A 283 -28.80 -14.24 -2.27
N ALA A 284 -29.70 -14.91 -2.99
CA ALA A 284 -31.10 -15.10 -2.57
C ALA A 284 -31.28 -15.87 -1.25
N ASN A 285 -30.32 -16.72 -0.87
CA ASN A 285 -30.36 -17.48 0.38
C ASN A 285 -29.81 -16.71 1.59
N CYS A 286 -29.10 -15.61 1.31
CA CYS A 286 -28.46 -14.76 2.31
C CYS A 286 -29.23 -13.46 2.49
N SER A 287 -29.67 -12.84 1.38
CA SER A 287 -30.44 -11.60 1.40
C SER A 287 -31.78 -11.75 2.10
N LYS A 288 -32.36 -12.95 2.19
CA LYS A 288 -33.60 -13.20 2.94
C LYS A 288 -33.43 -13.13 4.46
N ASP A 289 -32.22 -13.42 4.96
CA ASP A 289 -31.93 -13.46 6.39
C ASP A 289 -31.52 -12.06 6.90
N LEU A 290 -31.18 -11.15 5.99
CA LEU A 290 -31.03 -9.73 6.30
C LEU A 290 -32.42 -9.11 6.44
N ASP A 291 -32.64 -8.41 7.56
CA ASP A 291 -33.80 -7.53 7.68
C ASP A 291 -33.73 -6.36 6.68
N ASP A 292 -34.86 -5.69 6.48
CA ASP A 292 -34.97 -4.65 5.46
C ASP A 292 -34.15 -3.39 5.77
N ASP A 293 -33.86 -3.13 7.06
CA ASP A 293 -33.01 -2.02 7.49
C ASP A 293 -31.56 -2.26 7.08
N ASN A 294 -31.03 -3.46 7.34
CA ASN A 294 -29.68 -3.86 6.94
C ASN A 294 -29.50 -3.93 5.42
N LYS A 295 -30.53 -4.36 4.67
CA LYS A 295 -30.51 -4.29 3.21
C LYS A 295 -30.42 -2.84 2.71
N LEU A 296 -31.23 -1.96 3.28
CA LEU A 296 -31.25 -0.55 2.88
C LEU A 296 -29.90 0.10 3.13
N LYS A 297 -29.33 -0.08 4.32
CA LYS A 297 -28.01 0.48 4.66
C LYS A 297 -26.88 -0.06 3.79
N PHE A 298 -26.91 -1.34 3.42
CA PHE A 298 -25.97 -1.89 2.45
C PHE A 298 -26.05 -1.16 1.10
N VAL A 299 -27.26 -0.98 0.58
CA VAL A 299 -27.47 -0.30 -0.71
C VAL A 299 -27.02 1.16 -0.63
N GLU A 300 -27.36 1.87 0.44
CA GLU A 300 -26.93 3.26 0.66
C GLU A 300 -25.39 3.37 0.68
N ALA A 301 -24.71 2.50 1.43
CA ALA A 301 -23.27 2.53 1.56
C ALA A 301 -22.55 2.18 0.24
N CYS A 302 -23.03 1.16 -0.44
CA CYS A 302 -22.49 0.75 -1.74
C CYS A 302 -22.74 1.83 -2.81
N SER A 303 -23.91 2.46 -2.81
CA SER A 303 -24.27 3.53 -3.76
C SER A 303 -23.46 4.79 -3.51
N ALA A 304 -23.25 5.19 -2.25
CA ALA A 304 -22.34 6.28 -1.90
C ALA A 304 -20.92 6.03 -2.40
N ALA A 305 -20.43 4.80 -2.25
CA ALA A 305 -19.13 4.40 -2.78
C ALA A 305 -19.09 4.42 -4.32
N TYR A 306 -20.16 4.01 -5.00
CA TYR A 306 -20.31 4.17 -6.45
C TYR A 306 -20.17 5.65 -6.84
N CYS A 307 -20.89 6.54 -6.17
CA CYS A 307 -20.87 7.98 -6.45
C CYS A 307 -19.50 8.64 -6.20
N ALA A 308 -18.73 8.17 -5.22
CA ALA A 308 -17.39 8.66 -4.94
C ALA A 308 -16.37 8.33 -6.06
N GLY A 309 -16.70 7.41 -6.97
CA GLY A 309 -15.84 7.03 -8.09
C GLY A 309 -15.67 8.16 -9.11
N LYS A 310 -14.44 8.65 -9.27
CA LYS A 310 -14.10 9.71 -10.25
C LYS A 310 -14.11 9.27 -11.73
N SER A 311 -14.21 7.97 -12.00
CA SER A 311 -14.27 7.38 -13.34
C SER A 311 -15.21 6.18 -13.34
N HIS A 312 -15.84 5.84 -14.48
CA HIS A 312 -16.76 4.69 -14.58
C HIS A 312 -16.17 3.40 -13.98
N ARG A 313 -14.88 3.17 -14.22
CA ARG A 313 -14.14 2.03 -13.66
C ARG A 313 -14.00 2.09 -12.15
N ALA A 314 -13.74 3.27 -11.58
CA ALA A 314 -13.68 3.46 -10.13
C ALA A 314 -15.05 3.16 -9.50
N LYS A 315 -16.13 3.61 -10.14
CA LYS A 315 -17.50 3.32 -9.71
C LYS A 315 -17.79 1.81 -9.69
N GLU A 316 -17.52 1.11 -10.79
CA GLU A 316 -17.69 -0.36 -10.88
C GLU A 316 -16.83 -1.12 -9.87
N ARG A 317 -15.57 -0.70 -9.68
CA ARG A 317 -14.65 -1.32 -8.71
C ARG A 317 -15.16 -1.17 -7.29
N ASN A 318 -15.66 0.01 -6.93
CA ASN A 318 -16.20 0.29 -5.59
C ASN A 318 -17.39 -0.64 -5.31
N VAL A 319 -18.32 -0.77 -6.26
CA VAL A 319 -19.45 -1.72 -6.13
C VAL A 319 -18.95 -3.15 -5.93
N CYS A 320 -17.99 -3.60 -6.75
CA CYS A 320 -17.44 -4.95 -6.63
C CYS A 320 -16.86 -5.26 -5.25
N TYR A 321 -16.27 -4.28 -4.56
CA TYR A 321 -15.83 -4.46 -3.17
C TYR A 321 -16.99 -4.67 -2.21
N PHE A 322 -18.07 -3.90 -2.34
CA PHE A 322 -19.28 -4.06 -1.53
C PHE A 322 -19.94 -5.43 -1.73
N ILE A 323 -20.04 -5.88 -2.97
CA ILE A 323 -20.63 -7.18 -3.28
C ILE A 323 -19.72 -8.33 -2.81
N GLU A 324 -18.40 -8.18 -2.83
CA GLU A 324 -17.46 -9.16 -2.24
C GLU A 324 -17.66 -9.30 -0.73
N ALA A 325 -17.78 -8.18 -0.03
CA ALA A 325 -17.98 -8.19 1.42
C ALA A 325 -19.31 -8.83 1.81
N LEU A 326 -20.39 -8.48 1.10
CA LEU A 326 -21.66 -9.17 1.26
C LEU A 326 -21.50 -10.68 1.04
N SER A 327 -20.77 -11.10 0.00
CA SER A 327 -20.49 -12.52 -0.26
C SER A 327 -19.72 -13.21 0.87
N ARG A 328 -18.83 -12.50 1.58
CA ARG A 328 -18.12 -13.03 2.75
C ARG A 328 -19.05 -13.19 3.94
N VAL A 329 -19.83 -12.16 4.26
CA VAL A 329 -20.83 -12.20 5.34
C VAL A 329 -21.81 -13.36 5.14
N CYS A 330 -22.27 -13.57 3.91
CA CYS A 330 -23.12 -14.71 3.60
C CYS A 330 -22.43 -16.05 3.90
N ARG A 331 -21.17 -16.21 3.50
CA ARG A 331 -20.40 -17.45 3.71
C ARG A 331 -20.11 -17.70 5.20
N GLU A 332 -19.82 -16.66 5.97
CA GLU A 332 -19.64 -16.75 7.43
C GLU A 332 -20.91 -17.22 8.14
N ASN A 333 -22.07 -16.82 7.64
CA ASN A 333 -23.38 -17.29 8.10
C ASN A 333 -23.81 -18.63 7.45
N LEU A 334 -22.86 -19.39 6.89
CA LEU A 334 -23.08 -20.70 6.26
C LEU A 334 -24.08 -20.64 5.08
N LYS A 335 -24.21 -19.49 4.42
CA LYS A 335 -24.99 -19.28 3.20
C LYS A 335 -24.04 -19.15 2.00
N PRO A 336 -23.81 -20.23 1.24
CA PRO A 336 -22.91 -20.17 0.10
C PRO A 336 -23.44 -19.22 -0.98
N VAL A 337 -22.53 -18.45 -1.58
CA VAL A 337 -22.81 -17.49 -2.66
C VAL A 337 -21.88 -17.82 -3.83
N HIS A 338 -22.45 -18.01 -5.01
CA HIS A 338 -21.75 -18.41 -6.23
C HIS A 338 -22.18 -17.54 -7.41
N ASN A 339 -21.39 -17.52 -8.50
CA ASN A 339 -21.76 -16.95 -9.79
C ASN A 339 -22.11 -15.45 -9.78
N TRP A 340 -21.67 -14.69 -8.79
CA TRP A 340 -21.94 -13.25 -8.70
C TRP A 340 -20.87 -12.38 -9.38
N CYS A 341 -19.61 -12.85 -9.38
CA CYS A 341 -18.44 -12.07 -9.76
C CYS A 341 -18.32 -11.85 -11.28
N MET A 342 -18.62 -12.88 -12.07
CA MET A 342 -18.56 -12.80 -13.54
C MET A 342 -19.67 -11.88 -14.13
N PRO A 343 -20.95 -11.97 -13.72
CA PRO A 343 -21.99 -11.08 -14.22
C PRO A 343 -21.76 -9.59 -13.92
N MET A 344 -21.14 -9.28 -12.77
CA MET A 344 -20.77 -7.91 -12.38
C MET A 344 -19.52 -7.39 -13.10
N LYS A 345 -18.84 -8.23 -13.90
CA LYS A 345 -17.57 -7.90 -14.57
C LYS A 345 -16.49 -7.38 -13.61
N CYS A 346 -16.47 -7.91 -12.38
CA CYS A 346 -15.57 -7.41 -11.36
C CYS A 346 -14.09 -7.60 -11.72
N PRO A 347 -13.20 -6.65 -11.39
CA PRO A 347 -11.76 -6.78 -11.63
C PRO A 347 -11.19 -8.06 -11.00
N ALA A 348 -10.71 -8.99 -11.83
CA ALA A 348 -10.19 -10.27 -11.37
C ALA A 348 -8.80 -10.09 -10.74
N GLN A 349 -8.72 -9.81 -9.43
CA GLN A 349 -7.44 -9.86 -8.73
C GLN A 349 -6.91 -11.30 -8.60
N LYS A 350 -7.76 -12.34 -8.52
CA LYS A 350 -7.34 -13.78 -8.49
C LYS A 350 -8.34 -14.71 -9.20
N GLY A 351 -9.12 -14.18 -10.14
CA GLY A 351 -10.26 -14.88 -10.74
C GLY A 351 -11.40 -15.10 -9.75
N CYS A 352 -12.63 -15.13 -10.24
CA CYS A 352 -13.78 -15.63 -9.48
C CYS A 352 -13.54 -17.08 -8.95
N SER A 353 -12.55 -17.79 -9.51
CA SER A 353 -12.15 -19.16 -9.23
C SER A 353 -11.55 -19.46 -7.84
N LYS A 354 -11.04 -18.47 -7.09
CA LYS A 354 -10.65 -18.68 -5.67
C LYS A 354 -11.81 -18.43 -4.69
N TRP A 355 -12.82 -17.69 -5.13
CA TRP A 355 -14.00 -17.29 -4.36
C TRP A 355 -15.13 -18.32 -4.47
N GLU A 356 -15.19 -18.99 -5.61
CA GLU A 356 -16.05 -20.14 -5.91
C GLU A 356 -15.27 -21.43 -5.72
N GLN A 357 -14.76 -21.69 -4.50
CA GLN A 357 -14.09 -22.97 -4.24
C GLN A 357 -14.97 -24.11 -4.74
N LYS A 358 -14.39 -24.84 -5.70
CA LYS A 358 -14.92 -25.98 -6.40
C LYS A 358 -15.31 -27.04 -5.36
N TYR A 359 -16.61 -27.21 -5.14
CA TYR A 359 -17.15 -28.45 -4.62
C TYR A 359 -17.86 -29.11 -5.80
N ASP A 360 -17.17 -30.10 -6.38
CA ASP A 360 -17.85 -31.26 -6.97
C ASP A 360 -18.50 -32.07 -5.83
#